data_AF-A0A3C1GJ60-F1
#
_entry.id   AF-A0A3C1GJ60-F1
#
_cell.length_a   1.000
_cell.length_b   1.000
_cell.length_c   1.000
_cell.angle_alpha   90.00
_cell.angle_beta   90.00
_cell.angle_gamma   90.00
#
_symmetry.space_group_name_H-M   'P 1'
#
loop_
_entity.id
_entity.type
_entity.pdbx_description
1 polymer ?
#
loop_
_entity_poly.entity_id
_entity_poly.type
_entity_poly.pdbx_seq_one_letter_code
_entity_poly.pdbx_strand_id
1 'polypeptide(L)'
;KNQKLAKDFLRWHHQPANYGKWFEVNFGYSVGSTRQWEDHAMWSKVDKPLRVFQRAASKTLMLGHQGPATARATEAYTKYIIVDMYAKAAGGTKAEDAVKWAEGELKKIYG
;
A
#
# COMPACT_ATOMS: atom_id res chain seq x y z
N LYS A 1 -8.33 22.85 14.64
CA LYS A 1 -9.35 23.37 15.60
C LYS A 1 -9.94 22.27 16.50
N ASN A 2 -10.21 21.03 16.05
CA ASN A 2 -10.83 19.97 16.89
C ASN A 2 -9.95 18.74 17.17
N GLN A 3 -8.68 18.92 17.58
CA GLN A 3 -7.74 17.80 17.69
C GLN A 3 -8.14 16.73 18.72
N LYS A 4 -8.66 17.14 19.89
CA LYS A 4 -9.10 16.19 20.93
C LYS A 4 -10.23 15.31 20.43
N LEU A 5 -11.30 15.92 19.90
CA LEU A 5 -12.45 15.19 19.38
C LEU A 5 -12.07 14.25 18.23
N ALA A 6 -11.16 14.68 17.34
CA ALA A 6 -10.66 13.81 16.27
C ALA A 6 -9.92 12.58 16.81
N LYS A 7 -9.06 12.75 17.83
CA LYS A 7 -8.36 11.63 18.49
C LYS A 7 -9.35 10.71 19.23
N ASP A 8 -10.33 11.29 19.91
CA ASP A 8 -11.36 10.52 20.63
C ASP A 8 -12.23 9.71 19.66
N PHE A 9 -12.58 10.28 18.52
CA PHE A 9 -13.26 9.57 17.43
C PHE A 9 -12.44 8.41 16.90
N LEU A 10 -11.15 8.61 16.61
CA LEU A 10 -10.28 7.53 16.12
C LEU A 10 -10.21 6.38 17.12
N ARG A 11 -10.07 6.68 18.42
CA ARG A 11 -10.07 5.64 19.47
C ARG A 11 -11.40 4.90 19.52
N TRP A 12 -12.52 5.63 19.53
CA TRP A 12 -13.85 5.04 19.54
C TRP A 12 -14.09 4.17 18.29
N HIS A 13 -13.76 4.68 17.11
CA HIS A 13 -13.98 3.99 15.84
C HIS A 13 -13.17 2.70 15.74
N HIS A 14 -11.92 2.70 16.23
CA HIS A 14 -11.06 1.51 16.23
C HIS A 14 -11.32 0.52 17.38
N GLN A 15 -12.33 0.75 18.23
CA GLN A 15 -12.79 -0.30 19.15
C GLN A 15 -13.31 -1.51 18.36
N PRO A 16 -13.06 -2.75 18.80
CA PRO A 16 -13.44 -3.95 18.05
C PRO A 16 -14.92 -3.98 17.61
N ALA A 17 -15.84 -3.57 18.49
CA ALA A 17 -17.27 -3.56 18.19
C ALA A 17 -17.69 -2.53 17.12
N ASN A 18 -16.92 -1.45 16.96
CA ASN A 18 -17.22 -0.38 16.01
C ASN A 18 -16.50 -0.63 14.68
N TYR A 19 -15.20 -0.89 14.72
CA TYR A 19 -14.41 -1.20 13.54
C TYR A 19 -14.84 -2.52 12.90
N GLY A 20 -15.21 -3.53 13.70
CA GLY A 20 -15.66 -4.83 13.21
C GLY A 20 -16.86 -4.73 12.29
N LYS A 21 -17.84 -3.87 12.61
CA LYS A 21 -18.99 -3.62 11.73
C LYS A 21 -18.57 -3.05 10.38
N TRP A 22 -17.65 -2.07 10.38
CA TRP A 22 -17.10 -1.51 9.14
C TRP A 22 -16.32 -2.58 8.35
N PHE A 23 -15.47 -3.35 9.03
CA PHE A 23 -14.65 -4.39 8.43
C PHE A 23 -15.50 -5.50 7.80
N GLU A 24 -16.60 -5.91 8.45
CA GLU A 24 -17.52 -6.90 7.93
C GLU A 24 -18.21 -6.47 6.64
N VAL A 25 -18.64 -5.21 6.56
CA VAL A 25 -19.30 -4.65 5.36
C VAL A 25 -18.32 -4.53 4.18
N ASN A 26 -17.01 -4.36 4.44
CA ASN A 26 -16.01 -4.34 3.37
C ASN A 26 -15.84 -5.70 2.68
N PHE A 27 -16.16 -6.80 3.36
CA PHE A 27 -16.20 -8.16 2.80
C PHE A 27 -14.96 -8.53 1.95
N GLY A 28 -13.76 -8.25 2.46
CA GLY A 28 -12.49 -8.55 1.78
C GLY A 28 -12.00 -7.49 0.78
N TYR A 29 -12.77 -6.43 0.51
CA TYR A 29 -12.28 -5.27 -0.26
C TYR A 29 -11.18 -4.50 0.49
N SER A 30 -11.31 -4.41 1.81
CA SER A 30 -10.28 -3.86 2.71
C SER A 30 -9.73 -4.97 3.62
N VAL A 31 -8.42 -4.91 3.87
CA VAL A 31 -7.76 -5.70 4.92
C VAL A 31 -7.73 -4.91 6.24
N GLY A 32 -7.71 -5.62 7.36
CA GLY A 32 -7.76 -4.96 8.67
C GLY A 32 -6.47 -4.22 9.01
N SER A 33 -6.59 -3.22 9.89
CA SER A 33 -5.47 -2.34 10.26
C SER A 33 -4.41 -2.98 11.18
N THR A 34 -4.70 -4.15 11.75
CA THR A 34 -3.81 -4.89 12.67
C THR A 34 -3.99 -6.39 12.49
N ARG A 35 -3.00 -7.18 12.95
CA ARG A 35 -2.99 -8.65 12.78
C ARG A 35 -4.21 -9.38 13.34
N GLN A 36 -4.85 -8.85 14.39
CA GLN A 36 -6.05 -9.49 14.98
C GLN A 36 -7.19 -9.66 13.95
N TRP A 37 -7.25 -8.79 12.95
CA TRP A 37 -8.29 -8.81 11.92
C TRP A 37 -8.01 -9.84 10.82
N GLU A 38 -6.79 -10.38 10.76
CA GLU A 38 -6.47 -11.47 9.86
C GLU A 38 -7.30 -12.70 10.27
N ASP A 39 -7.46 -13.01 11.55
CA ASP A 39 -8.17 -14.22 11.99
C ASP A 39 -9.69 -14.00 12.20
N HIS A 40 -10.24 -12.89 11.74
CA HIS A 40 -11.65 -12.56 11.93
C HIS A 40 -12.58 -13.51 11.14
N ALA A 41 -13.69 -13.92 11.75
CA ALA A 41 -14.63 -14.90 11.18
C ALA A 41 -15.25 -14.49 9.83
N MET A 42 -15.24 -13.19 9.50
CA MET A 42 -15.67 -12.68 8.18
C MET A 42 -14.92 -13.36 7.03
N TRP A 43 -13.62 -13.64 7.17
CA TRP A 43 -12.83 -14.30 6.11
C TRP A 43 -13.35 -15.69 5.73
N SER A 44 -14.02 -16.39 6.66
CA SER A 44 -14.66 -17.67 6.35
C SER A 44 -15.89 -17.53 5.45
N LYS A 45 -16.51 -16.34 5.43
CA LYS A 45 -17.67 -16.00 4.60
C LYS A 45 -17.26 -15.53 3.20
N VAL A 46 -16.04 -15.04 3.05
CA VAL A 46 -15.46 -14.64 1.76
C VAL A 46 -15.14 -15.87 0.89
N ASP A 47 -15.34 -15.73 -0.41
CA ASP A 47 -15.06 -16.78 -1.40
C ASP A 47 -13.61 -17.28 -1.29
N LYS A 48 -13.43 -18.60 -1.42
CA LYS A 48 -12.13 -19.27 -1.26
C LYS A 48 -10.97 -18.59 -2.03
N PRO A 49 -11.13 -18.16 -3.29
CA PRO A 49 -10.05 -17.49 -4.03
C PRO A 49 -9.62 -16.15 -3.41
N LEU A 50 -10.53 -15.44 -2.74
CA LEU A 50 -10.26 -14.13 -2.16
C LEU A 50 -9.66 -14.20 -0.74
N ARG A 51 -9.72 -15.37 -0.08
CA ARG A 51 -9.17 -15.53 1.29
C ARG A 51 -7.66 -15.29 1.37
N VAL A 52 -6.93 -15.40 0.27
CA VAL A 52 -5.49 -15.06 0.23
C VAL A 52 -5.23 -13.61 0.65
N PHE A 53 -6.19 -12.70 0.42
CA PHE A 53 -6.04 -11.29 0.74
C PHE A 53 -6.05 -11.01 2.25
N GLN A 54 -6.51 -11.95 3.08
CA GLN A 54 -6.45 -11.87 4.55
C GLN A 54 -5.10 -11.39 5.07
N ARG A 55 -4.01 -11.85 4.44
CA ARG A 55 -2.63 -11.56 4.85
C ARG A 55 -1.87 -10.71 3.82
N ALA A 56 -2.55 -10.11 2.84
CA ALA A 56 -1.90 -9.35 1.78
C ALA A 56 -1.04 -8.21 2.33
N ALA A 57 -1.54 -7.49 3.34
CA ALA A 57 -0.80 -6.39 3.99
C ALA A 57 0.57 -6.82 4.54
N SER A 58 0.73 -8.07 4.99
CA SER A 58 2.00 -8.58 5.51
C SER A 58 3.10 -8.69 4.44
N LYS A 59 2.71 -8.68 3.16
CA LYS A 59 3.60 -8.76 2.00
C LYS A 59 3.65 -7.45 1.21
N THR A 60 2.86 -6.45 1.58
CA THR A 60 2.85 -5.15 0.93
C THR A 60 4.10 -4.35 1.32
N LEU A 61 4.76 -3.76 0.33
CA LEU A 61 5.87 -2.85 0.52
C LEU A 61 5.36 -1.41 0.41
N MET A 62 5.73 -0.57 1.37
CA MET A 62 5.41 0.86 1.31
C MET A 62 6.23 1.54 0.20
N LEU A 63 5.72 2.67 -0.32
CA LEU A 63 6.49 3.52 -1.22
C LEU A 63 7.81 3.93 -0.55
N GLY A 64 8.91 3.73 -1.28
CA GLY A 64 10.26 3.95 -0.78
C GLY A 64 10.85 2.79 0.03
N HIS A 65 10.22 1.61 0.07
CA HIS A 65 10.76 0.42 0.75
C HIS A 65 12.25 0.14 0.39
N GLN A 66 13.01 -0.37 1.37
CA GLN A 66 14.48 -0.32 1.52
C GLN A 66 15.02 1.06 1.95
N GLY A 67 14.23 2.13 1.83
CA GLY A 67 14.47 3.46 2.39
C GLY A 67 13.25 4.02 3.16
N PRO A 68 13.28 5.30 3.53
CA PRO A 68 12.17 5.96 4.22
C PRO A 68 11.05 6.38 3.27
N ALA A 69 9.79 6.25 3.72
CA ALA A 69 8.63 6.80 3.03
C ALA A 69 8.64 8.34 3.13
N THR A 70 9.25 8.99 2.15
CA THR A 70 9.45 10.45 2.10
C THR A 70 8.74 11.06 0.90
N ALA A 71 8.65 12.40 0.86
CA ALA A 71 8.17 13.13 -0.31
C ALA A 71 8.93 12.75 -1.60
N ARG A 72 10.23 12.48 -1.50
CA ARG A 72 11.06 11.99 -2.62
C ARG A 72 10.64 10.61 -3.12
N ALA A 73 10.32 9.69 -2.21
CA ALA A 73 9.78 8.38 -2.58
C ALA A 73 8.43 8.49 -3.30
N THR A 74 7.55 9.37 -2.82
CA THR A 74 6.29 9.68 -3.49
C THR A 74 6.51 10.34 -4.85
N GLU A 75 7.47 11.25 -4.98
CA GLU A 75 7.79 11.89 -6.26
C GLU A 75 8.24 10.87 -7.31
N ALA A 76 9.13 9.95 -6.94
CA ALA A 76 9.60 8.89 -7.84
C ALA A 76 8.44 7.98 -8.31
N TYR A 77 7.50 7.68 -7.40
CA TYR A 77 6.30 6.91 -7.71
C TYR A 77 5.35 7.67 -8.65
N THR A 78 5.02 8.93 -8.33
CA THR A 78 4.08 9.75 -9.10
C THR A 78 4.60 10.11 -10.49
N LYS A 79 5.92 10.19 -10.67
CA LYS A 79 6.55 10.34 -11.99
C LYS A 79 6.64 9.02 -12.77
N TYR A 80 6.13 7.92 -12.23
CA TYR A 80 6.12 6.61 -12.88
C TYR A 80 7.52 6.10 -13.28
N ILE A 81 8.60 6.54 -12.62
CA ILE A 81 9.98 6.28 -13.11
C ILE A 81 10.25 4.78 -13.31
N ILE A 82 9.87 3.94 -12.34
CA ILE A 82 10.07 2.49 -12.45
C ILE A 82 9.11 1.85 -13.45
N VAL A 83 7.88 2.36 -13.57
CA VAL A 83 6.90 1.86 -14.54
C VAL A 83 7.37 2.16 -15.96
N ASP A 84 7.81 3.39 -16.20
CA ASP A 84 8.34 3.85 -17.48
C ASP A 84 9.64 3.14 -17.85
N MET A 85 10.47 2.75 -16.88
CA MET A 85 11.64 1.90 -17.11
C MET A 85 11.23 0.58 -17.78
N TYR A 86 10.23 -0.11 -17.21
CA TYR A 86 9.72 -1.35 -17.80
C TYR A 86 9.01 -1.10 -19.13
N ALA A 87 8.23 -0.03 -19.25
CA ALA A 87 7.55 0.32 -20.50
C ALA A 87 8.55 0.55 -21.64
N LYS A 88 9.67 1.24 -21.37
CA LYS A 88 10.76 1.44 -22.33
C LYS A 88 11.39 0.12 -22.75
N ALA A 89 11.69 -0.75 -21.80
CA ALA A 89 12.27 -2.07 -22.09
C ALA A 89 11.31 -2.93 -22.93
N ALA A 90 10.03 -2.99 -22.55
CA ALA A 90 8.99 -3.69 -23.30
C ALA A 90 8.78 -3.09 -24.71
N GLY A 91 8.99 -1.77 -24.86
CA GLY A 91 8.95 -1.05 -26.13
C GLY A 91 10.20 -1.20 -27.01
N GLY A 92 11.17 -2.04 -26.62
CA GLY A 92 12.36 -2.34 -27.44
C GLY A 92 13.62 -1.57 -27.08
N THR A 93 13.61 -0.74 -26.04
CA THR A 93 14.86 -0.20 -25.47
C THR A 93 15.66 -1.34 -24.82
N LYS A 94 16.98 -1.37 -24.98
CA LYS A 94 17.83 -2.34 -24.26
C LYS A 94 17.62 -2.20 -22.76
N ALA A 95 17.60 -3.32 -22.04
CA ALA A 95 17.32 -3.33 -20.60
C ALA A 95 18.29 -2.42 -19.83
N GLU A 96 19.58 -2.44 -20.20
CA GLU A 96 20.62 -1.62 -19.58
C GLU A 96 20.37 -0.13 -19.77
N ASP A 97 19.89 0.27 -20.94
CA ASP A 97 19.64 1.67 -21.26
C ASP A 97 18.35 2.19 -20.61
N ALA A 98 17.32 1.33 -20.49
CA ALA A 98 16.13 1.64 -19.71
C ALA A 98 16.46 1.85 -18.23
N VAL A 99 17.29 0.98 -17.64
CA VAL A 99 17.75 1.10 -16.25
C VAL A 99 18.59 2.37 -16.05
N LYS A 100 19.54 2.67 -16.96
CA LYS A 100 20.34 3.91 -16.90
C LYS A 100 19.46 5.16 -16.94
N TRP A 101 18.41 5.16 -17.76
CA TRP A 101 17.46 6.26 -17.79
C TRP A 101 16.75 6.42 -16.44
N ALA A 102 16.23 5.33 -15.87
CA ALA A 102 15.52 5.35 -14.59
C ALA A 102 16.44 5.80 -13.45
N GLU A 103 17.68 5.31 -13.42
CA GLU A 103 18.71 5.76 -12.48
C GLU A 103 18.94 7.28 -12.58
N GLY A 104 19.05 7.80 -13.81
CA GLY A 104 19.20 9.24 -14.06
C GLY A 104 18.04 10.07 -13.52
N GLU A 105 16.79 9.61 -13.72
CA GLU A 105 15.61 10.26 -13.16
C GLU A 105 15.59 10.21 -11.63
N LEU A 106 15.99 9.08 -11.03
CA LEU A 106 16.08 8.94 -9.58
C LEU A 106 17.16 9.86 -8.98
N LYS A 107 18.32 10.01 -9.62
CA LYS A 107 19.38 10.94 -9.17
C LYS A 107 18.88 12.39 -9.09
N LYS A 108 18.04 12.83 -10.04
CA LYS A 108 17.43 14.17 -9.98
C LYS A 108 16.57 14.40 -8.73
N ILE A 109 16.00 13.33 -8.17
CA ILE A 109 15.15 13.38 -6.98
C ILE A 109 15.98 13.22 -5.71
N TYR A 110 16.94 12.29 -5.70
CA TYR A 110 17.64 11.88 -4.49
C TYR A 110 18.98 12.59 -4.25
N GLY A 111 19.59 13.18 -5.29
CA GLY A 111 20.97 13.68 -5.26
C GLY A 111 21.94 12.62 -5.77
#